data_AF-A0A5C6XLU4-F1
#
_entry.id   AF-A0A5C6XLU4-F1
#
_cell.length_a   1.000
_cell.length_b   1.000
_cell.length_c   1.000
_cell.angle_alpha   90.00
_cell.angle_beta   90.00
_cell.angle_gamma   90.00
#
_symmetry.space_group_name_H-M   'P 1'
#
loop_
_entity.id
_entity.type
_entity.pdbx_description
1 polymer ?
#
loop_
_entity_poly.entity_id
_entity_poly.type
_entity_poly.pdbx_seq_one_letter_code
_entity_poly.pdbx_strand_id
1 'polypeptide(L)' 'MFGLGTTELLIIAFILVLIFGLGKLPHAAKQLGLGVKNFQDSVRGKDEEQASIEDKSAERATRDAAVTSDERVDTKA' A
#
# COMPACT_ATOMS: atom_id res chain seq x y z
N MET A 1 -10.19 0.35 -32.23
CA MET A 1 -8.76 0.69 -32.08
C MET A 1 -8.65 1.83 -31.08
N PHE A 2 -8.65 1.51 -29.79
CA PHE A 2 -8.49 2.50 -28.72
C PHE A 2 -7.02 2.90 -28.69
N GLY A 3 -6.70 4.05 -29.28
CA GLY A 3 -5.37 4.67 -29.24
C GLY A 3 -5.06 5.24 -27.85
N LEU A 4 -5.16 4.40 -26.82
CA LEU A 4 -4.77 4.76 -25.47
C LEU A 4 -3.26 4.59 -25.37
N GLY A 5 -2.55 5.71 -25.48
CA GLY A 5 -1.15 5.79 -25.16
C GLY A 5 -0.91 5.86 -23.65
N THR A 6 0.36 5.82 -23.28
CA THR A 6 0.81 5.98 -21.90
C THR A 6 0.36 7.32 -21.31
N THR A 7 0.36 8.38 -22.12
CA THR A 7 -0.07 9.73 -21.71
C THR A 7 -1.56 9.76 -21.36
N GLU A 8 -2.43 9.20 -22.19
CA GLU A 8 -3.87 9.15 -21.96
C GLU A 8 -4.19 8.32 -20.71
N LEU A 9 -3.50 7.19 -20.52
CA LEU A 9 -3.67 6.35 -19.34
C LEU A 9 -3.26 7.09 -18.04
N LEU A 10 -2.21 7.90 -18.08
CA LEU A 10 -1.80 8.74 -16.95
C LEU A 10 -2.84 9.81 -16.62
N ILE A 11 -3.44 10.46 -17.62
CA ILE A 11 -4.50 11.45 -17.41
C ILE A 11 -5.71 10.81 -16.72
N ILE A 12 -6.13 9.63 -17.20
CA ILE A 12 -7.24 8.90 -16.58
C ILE A 12 -6.89 8.46 -15.16
N ALA A 13 -5.69 7.93 -14.94
CA ALA A 13 -5.21 7.56 -13.61
C ALA A 13 -5.18 8.75 -12.65
N PHE A 14 -4.78 9.93 -13.13
CA PHE A 14 -4.77 11.15 -12.33
C PHE A 14 -6.19 11.56 -11.90
N ILE A 15 -7.17 11.51 -12.82
CA ILE A 15 -8.58 11.79 -12.50
C ILE A 15 -9.10 10.79 -11.46
N LEU A 16 -8.81 9.50 -11.61
CA LEU A 16 -9.19 8.48 -10.63
C LEU A 16 -8.60 8.76 -9.25
N VAL A 17 -7.34 9.19 -9.19
CA VAL A 17 -6.69 9.60 -7.94
C VAL A 17 -7.36 10.83 -7.34
N LEU A 18 -7.84 11.79 -8.12
CA LEU A 18 -8.58 12.93 -7.59
C LEU A 18 -9.94 12.52 -6.98
N ILE A 19 -10.64 11.57 -7.59
CA ILE A 19 -11.95 11.09 -7.12
C ILE A 19 -11.80 10.19 -5.89
N PHE A 20 -10.89 9.21 -5.95
CA PHE A 20 -10.74 8.18 -4.92
C PHE A 20 -9.68 8.54 -3.87
N GLY A 21 -8.70 9.39 -4.20
CA GLY A 21 -7.55 9.71 -3.37
C GLY A 21 -6.36 8.75 -3.55
N LEU A 22 -5.15 9.25 -3.30
CA LEU A 22 -3.88 8.50 -3.43
C LEU A 22 -3.81 7.26 -2.52
N GLY A 23 -4.52 7.25 -1.38
CA GLY A 23 -4.48 6.13 -0.44
C GLY A 23 -5.52 5.03 -0.70
N LYS A 24 -6.65 5.35 -1.33
CA LYS A 24 -7.75 4.38 -1.53
C LYS A 24 -7.54 3.49 -2.74
N LEU A 25 -6.98 4.05 -3.82
CA LEU A 25 -6.65 3.29 -5.03
C LEU A 25 -5.67 2.11 -4.76
N PRO A 26 -4.51 2.32 -4.09
CA PRO A 26 -3.60 1.20 -3.77
C PRO A 26 -4.21 0.24 -2.76
N HIS A 27 -5.02 0.70 -1.82
CA HIS A 27 -5.70 -0.17 -0.86
C HIS A 27 -6.71 -1.11 -1.55
N ALA A 28 -7.54 -0.56 -2.45
CA ALA A 28 -8.48 -1.33 -3.25
C ALA A 28 -7.74 -2.32 -4.17
N ALA A 29 -6.67 -1.89 -4.83
CA ALA A 29 -5.83 -2.75 -5.65
C ALA A 29 -5.16 -3.88 -4.85
N LYS A 30 -4.68 -3.60 -3.63
CA LYS A 30 -4.09 -4.61 -2.73
C LYS A 30 -5.11 -5.68 -2.35
N GLN A 31 -6.33 -5.29 -1.96
CA GLN A 31 -7.39 -6.24 -1.62
C GLN A 31 -7.85 -7.08 -2.85
N LEU A 32 -8.05 -6.42 -4.00
CA LEU A 32 -8.37 -7.11 -5.26
C LEU A 32 -7.25 -8.06 -5.68
N GLY A 33 -5.99 -7.63 -5.58
CA GLY A 33 -4.82 -8.43 -5.92
C GLY A 33 -4.68 -9.67 -5.05
N LEU A 34 -4.93 -9.55 -3.74
CA LEU A 34 -4.97 -10.69 -2.82
C LEU A 34 -6.09 -11.68 -3.20
N GLY A 35 -7.28 -11.19 -3.56
CA GLY A 35 -8.38 -12.03 -4.02
C GLY A 35 -8.07 -12.77 -5.32
N VAL A 36 -7.50 -12.08 -6.31
CA VAL A 36 -7.09 -12.67 -7.59
C VAL A 36 -5.93 -13.66 -7.40
N LYS A 37 -4.97 -13.36 -6.52
CA LYS A 37 -3.88 -14.28 -6.16
C LYS A 37 -4.45 -15.57 -5.57
N ASN A 38 -5.28 -15.47 -4.53
CA ASN A 38 -5.90 -16.64 -3.90
C ASN A 38 -6.78 -17.45 -4.87
N PHE A 39 -7.46 -16.77 -5.81
CA PHE A 39 -8.23 -17.42 -6.86
C PHE A 39 -7.34 -18.21 -7.82
N GLN A 40 -6.23 -17.60 -8.28
CA GLN A 40 -5.25 -18.29 -9.12
C GLN A 40 -4.61 -19.47 -8.40
N ASP A 41 -4.23 -19.31 -7.14
CA ASP A 41 -3.62 -20.35 -6.32
C ASP A 41 -4.57 -21.54 -6.12
N SER A 42 -5.87 -21.26 -5.97
CA SER A 42 -6.91 -22.29 -5.85
C SER A 42 -7.16 -23.04 -7.16
N VAL A 43 -7.08 -22.33 -8.29
CA VAL A 43 -7.27 -22.92 -9.63
C VAL A 43 -6.05 -23.71 -10.10
N ARG A 44 -4.84 -23.31 -9.69
CA ARG A 44 -3.57 -23.95 -10.11
C ARG A 44 -3.21 -25.20 -9.29
N GLY A 45 -3.90 -25.46 -8.19
CA GLY A 45 -3.57 -26.56 -7.27
C GLY A 45 -2.36 -26.17 -6.42
N LYS A 46 -2.53 -26.26 -5.10
CA LYS A 46 -1.54 -25.89 -4.08
C LYS A 46 -0.17 -26.54 -4.33
N ASP A 47 0.84 -25.71 -4.57
CA ASP A 47 2.25 -26.10 -4.38
C ASP A 47 3.15 -24.99 -3.81
N GLU A 48 2.62 -23.82 -3.43
CA GLU A 48 3.46 -22.77 -2.82
C GLU A 48 2.80 -22.21 -1.55
N GLU A 49 3.02 -22.94 -0.45
CA GLU A 49 2.84 -22.42 0.89
C GLU A 49 3.84 -21.27 1.13
N GLN A 50 3.35 -20.18 1.73
CA GLN A 50 4.06 -18.99 2.25
C GLN A 50 4.08 -17.74 1.35
N ALA A 51 3.18 -16.82 1.69
CA ALA A 51 3.53 -15.39 1.83
C ALA A 51 2.55 -14.75 2.82
N SER A 52 2.65 -15.16 4.09
CA SER A 52 2.34 -14.22 5.18
C SER A 52 3.40 -13.14 5.21
N ILE A 53 3.07 -11.99 5.81
CA ILE A 53 3.88 -10.75 5.91
C ILE A 53 3.79 -9.95 4.60
N GLU A 54 2.97 -8.90 4.48
CA GLU A 54 3.32 -7.56 4.93
C GLU A 54 2.08 -6.64 4.90
N ASP A 55 1.40 -6.44 6.04
CA ASP A 55 0.61 -5.22 6.25
C ASP A 55 0.55 -4.78 7.71
N LYS A 56 1.68 -4.95 8.42
CA LYS A 56 1.85 -4.35 9.75
C LYS A 56 2.83 -3.16 9.72
N SER A 57 3.21 -2.71 8.52
CA SER A 57 4.21 -1.65 8.31
C SER A 57 3.62 -0.30 7.88
N ALA A 58 2.31 -0.18 7.60
CA ALA A 58 1.71 1.11 7.27
C ALA A 58 1.36 1.99 8.49
N GLU A 59 1.34 1.44 9.71
CA GLU A 59 0.96 2.18 10.93
C GLU A 59 2.16 2.66 11.79
N ARG A 60 3.41 2.32 11.45
CA ARG A 60 4.59 2.74 12.21
C ARG A 60 5.45 3.84 11.58
N ALA A 61 5.09 4.36 10.40
CA ALA A 61 5.90 5.40 9.76
C ALA A 61 5.57 6.85 10.22
N THR A 62 4.51 7.07 10.99
CA THR A 62 4.06 8.43 11.39
C THR A 62 4.08 8.71 12.90
N ARG A 63 4.47 7.77 13.77
CA ARG A 63 4.51 7.99 15.23
C ARG A 63 5.90 8.12 15.84
N ASP A 64 6.95 7.63 15.19
CA ASP A 64 8.31 7.69 15.77
C ASP A 64 9.09 8.99 15.46
N ALA A 65 8.52 9.92 14.67
CA ALA A 65 9.13 11.22 14.38
C ALA A 65 8.79 12.32 15.42
N ALA A 66 8.02 12.03 16.47
CA ALA A 66 7.67 13.02 17.51
C ALA A 66 8.46 12.84 18.83
N VAL A 67 9.38 11.85 18.93
CA VAL A 67 10.14 11.54 20.17
C VAL A 67 11.53 12.21 20.21
N THR A 68 11.71 13.36 19.58
CA THR A 68 12.93 14.16 19.75
C THR A 68 12.59 15.64 19.65
N SER A 69 12.07 16.20 20.75
CA SER A 69 12.16 17.61 21.12
C SER A 69 11.51 17.80 22.50
N ASP A 70 12.15 17.30 23.56
CA ASP A 70 12.16 17.99 24.86
C ASP A 70 13.26 17.40 25.76
N GLU A 71 14.31 18.20 25.96
CA GLU A 71 15.00 18.41 27.24
C GLU A 71 15.52 17.15 28.00
N ARG A 72 16.76 16.68 27.78
CA ARG A 72 17.97 17.03 28.59
C ARG A 72 17.65 17.58 29.99
N VAL A 73 18.40 17.12 31.01
CA VAL A 73 18.41 17.56 32.44
C VAL A 73 17.47 16.65 33.27
N ASP A 74 17.87 15.72 34.14
CA ASP A 74 19.00 15.66 35.06
C ASP A 74 19.49 14.21 35.29
N THR A 75 20.77 14.00 34.99
CA THR A 75 21.61 13.10 35.76
C THR A 75 22.26 13.97 36.85
N LYS A 76 22.12 13.57 38.13
CA LYS A 76 22.90 13.98 39.32
C LYS A 76 22.13 14.79 40.40
N ALA A 77 21.74 14.08 41.45
CA ALA A 77 21.88 14.51 42.86
C ALA A 77 21.88 13.27 43.77
#